data_AF-A0A3C1F8F4-F1
#
_entry.id   AF-A0A3C1F8F4-F1
#
_cell.length_a   1.000
_cell.length_b   1.000
_cell.length_c   1.000
_cell.angle_alpha   90.00
_cell.angle_beta   90.00
_cell.angle_gamma   90.00
#
_symmetry.space_group_name_H-M   'P 1'
#
loop_
_entity.id
_entity.type
_entity.pdbx_description
1 polymer ?
#
loop_
_entity_poly.entity_id
_entity_poly.type
_entity_poly.pdbx_seq_one_letter_code
_entity_poly.pdbx_strand_id
1 'polypeptide(L)'
;MATKAKFARTKPHVNIGTIGHVDHGKTTLTSAITKVLAGQGLAEAKSYEEIDNAPEERERGVTINVHHAEYETLARHYAHVDC
;
A
#
# COMPACT_ATOMS: atom_id res chain seq x y z
N MET A 1 -10.32 -5.01 26.32
CA MET A 1 -9.88 -4.29 25.11
C MET A 1 -8.43 -4.62 24.89
N ALA A 2 -8.11 -5.43 23.87
CA ALA A 2 -6.71 -5.75 23.54
C ALA A 2 -6.05 -4.48 23.01
N THR A 3 -5.13 -3.90 23.77
CA THR A 3 -4.32 -2.77 23.35
C THR A 3 -3.53 -3.23 22.13
N LYS A 4 -3.84 -2.69 20.94
CA LYS A 4 -2.98 -2.86 19.75
C LYS A 4 -1.55 -2.56 20.19
N ALA A 5 -0.62 -3.47 19.90
CA ALA A 5 0.78 -3.29 20.26
C ALA A 5 1.23 -1.90 19.79
N LYS A 6 1.84 -1.13 20.70
CA LYS A 6 2.25 0.24 20.40
C LYS A 6 3.33 0.17 19.33
N PHE A 7 3.03 0.60 18.11
CA PHE A 7 3.96 0.53 17.00
C PHE A 7 5.25 1.30 17.35
N ALA A 8 6.38 0.60 17.38
CA ALA A 8 7.67 1.19 17.69
C ALA A 8 8.25 1.81 16.41
N ARG A 9 8.21 3.15 16.32
CA ARG A 9 8.83 3.90 15.22
C ARG A 9 10.35 3.91 15.39
N THR A 10 11.03 2.92 14.81
CA THR A 10 12.50 2.82 14.82
C THR A 10 13.16 3.55 13.66
N LYS A 11 12.41 3.83 12.59
CA LYS A 11 12.88 4.48 11.36
C LYS A 11 12.17 5.82 11.11
N PRO A 12 12.80 6.77 10.39
CA PRO A 12 12.13 7.96 9.91
C PRO A 12 10.87 7.60 9.10
N HIS A 13 9.75 8.24 9.43
CA HIS A 13 8.46 8.00 8.79
C HIS A 13 8.22 8.98 7.65
N VAL A 14 7.75 8.49 6.50
CA VAL A 14 7.40 9.32 5.35
C VAL A 14 6.03 8.91 4.81
N ASN A 15 5.15 9.90 4.56
CA ASN A 15 3.91 9.69 3.82
C ASN A 15 4.19 9.89 2.32
N ILE A 16 3.79 8.93 1.49
CA ILE A 16 3.93 8.99 0.03
C ILE A 16 2.62 8.56 -0.63
N GLY A 17 2.50 8.75 -1.93
CA GLY A 17 1.36 8.22 -2.67
C GLY A 17 1.59 8.14 -4.17
N THR A 18 0.80 7.28 -4.81
CA THR A 18 0.75 7.08 -6.25
C THR A 18 -0.39 7.92 -6.82
N ILE A 19 -0.06 8.80 -7.76
CA ILE A 19 -1.02 9.67 -8.46
C ILE A 19 -0.79 9.57 -9.96
N GLY A 20 -1.82 9.83 -10.77
CA GLY A 20 -1.73 9.76 -12.22
C GLY A 20 -3.06 9.41 -12.89
N HIS A 21 -3.05 9.43 -14.23
CA HIS A 21 -4.23 9.15 -15.04
C HIS A 21 -4.78 7.72 -14.81
N VAL A 22 -6.05 7.50 -15.15
CA VAL A 22 -6.67 6.16 -15.14
C VAL A 22 -5.85 5.20 -16.02
N ASP A 23 -5.79 3.93 -15.63
CA ASP A 23 -5.06 2.86 -16.32
C ASP A 23 -3.53 3.00 -16.42
N HIS A 24 -2.91 3.99 -15.76
CA HIS A 24 -1.45 4.11 -15.70
C HIS A 24 -0.77 3.17 -14.68
N GLY A 25 -1.52 2.20 -14.13
CA GLY A 25 -0.95 1.14 -13.29
C GLY A 25 -0.56 1.54 -11.87
N LYS A 26 -1.23 2.54 -11.28
CA LYS A 26 -0.99 3.03 -9.90
C LYS A 26 -1.09 1.89 -8.87
N THR A 27 -2.24 1.20 -8.87
CA THR A 27 -2.52 0.07 -7.99
C THR A 27 -1.61 -1.13 -8.27
N THR A 28 -1.32 -1.43 -9.54
CA THR A 28 -0.37 -2.48 -9.92
C THR A 28 1.03 -2.20 -9.37
N LEU A 29 1.48 -0.94 -9.44
CA LEU A 29 2.76 -0.52 -8.88
C LEU A 29 2.77 -0.65 -7.35
N THR A 30 1.70 -0.22 -6.67
CA THR A 30 1.57 -0.37 -5.21
C THR A 30 1.63 -1.84 -4.79
N SER A 31 0.93 -2.74 -5.49
CA SER A 31 1.03 -4.20 -5.27
C SER A 31 2.45 -4.72 -5.49
N ALA A 32 3.11 -4.30 -6.58
CA ALA A 32 4.48 -4.73 -6.88
C ALA A 32 5.49 -4.29 -5.79
N ILE A 33 5.36 -3.06 -5.27
CA ILE A 33 6.22 -2.55 -4.19
C ILE A 33 6.11 -3.43 -2.95
N THR A 34 4.88 -3.70 -2.49
CA THR A 34 4.66 -4.53 -1.29
C THR A 34 5.18 -5.95 -1.50
N LYS A 35 4.98 -6.54 -2.68
CA LYS A 35 5.48 -7.88 -3.03
C LYS A 35 7.01 -7.97 -3.01
N VAL A 36 7.71 -6.98 -3.58
CA VAL A 36 9.18 -6.94 -3.59
C VAL A 36 9.75 -6.82 -2.18
N LEU A 37 9.16 -5.96 -1.35
CA LEU A 37 9.62 -5.75 0.03
C LEU A 37 9.26 -6.91 0.95
N ALA A 38 8.14 -7.59 0.70
CA ALA A 38 7.78 -8.81 1.42
C ALA A 38 8.79 -9.94 1.21
N GLY A 39 9.39 -10.03 0.01
CA GLY A 39 10.51 -10.94 -0.27
C GLY A 39 11.74 -10.70 0.61
N GLN A 40 11.84 -9.52 1.25
CA GLN A 40 12.90 -9.15 2.19
C GLN A 40 12.42 -9.13 3.65
N GLY A 41 11.16 -9.50 3.92
CA GLY A 41 10.54 -9.40 5.25
C GLY A 41 10.25 -7.97 5.71
N LEU A 42 10.21 -7.00 4.78
CA LEU A 42 10.02 -5.57 5.07
C LEU A 42 8.61 -5.05 4.79
N ALA A 43 7.72 -5.92 4.33
CA ALA A 43 6.32 -5.61 4.06
C ALA A 43 5.46 -6.89 4.14
N GLU A 44 4.16 -6.71 4.23
CA GLU A 44 3.18 -7.74 3.88
C GLU A 44 2.85 -7.60 2.40
N ALA A 45 2.95 -8.68 1.62
CA ALA A 45 2.60 -8.62 0.20
C ALA A 45 1.09 -8.38 0.07
N LYS A 46 0.69 -7.40 -0.75
CA LYS A 46 -0.70 -7.13 -1.10
C LYS A 46 -0.92 -7.37 -2.58
N SER A 47 -1.90 -8.20 -2.93
CA SER A 47 -2.33 -8.41 -4.31
C SER A 47 -3.07 -7.19 -4.84
N TYR A 48 -3.23 -7.14 -6.17
CA TYR A 48 -4.03 -6.09 -6.80
C TYR A 48 -5.46 -6.09 -6.25
N GLU A 49 -6.08 -7.27 -6.10
CA GLU A 49 -7.47 -7.39 -5.61
C GLU A 49 -7.63 -7.02 -4.14
N GLU A 50 -6.56 -7.08 -3.33
CA GLU A 50 -6.59 -6.63 -1.95
C GLU A 50 -6.56 -5.10 -1.84
N ILE A 51 -5.94 -4.43 -2.81
CA ILE A 51 -5.81 -2.97 -2.89
C ILE A 51 -7.05 -2.36 -3.56
N ASP A 52 -7.48 -2.94 -4.69
CA ASP A 52 -8.65 -2.56 -5.48
C ASP A 52 -9.85 -3.46 -5.10
N ASN A 53 -10.38 -3.25 -3.90
CA ASN A 53 -11.29 -4.19 -3.24
C ASN A 53 -12.75 -3.75 -3.17
N ALA A 54 -13.10 -2.52 -3.60
CA ALA A 54 -14.50 -2.12 -3.56
C ALA A 54 -15.28 -2.81 -4.68
N PRO A 55 -16.50 -3.33 -4.41
CA PRO A 55 -17.32 -4.01 -5.41
C PRO A 55 -17.55 -3.17 -6.67
N GLU A 56 -17.71 -1.86 -6.47
CA GLU A 56 -17.94 -0.86 -7.52
C GLU A 56 -16.67 -0.58 -8.34
N GLU A 57 -15.48 -0.74 -7.76
CA GLU A 57 -14.20 -0.55 -8.45
C GLU A 57 -13.90 -1.75 -9.35
N ARG A 58 -14.13 -2.96 -8.85
CA ARG A 58 -13.89 -4.20 -9.60
C ARG A 58 -14.76 -4.35 -10.85
N GLU A 59 -15.99 -3.82 -10.82
CA GLU A 59 -16.88 -3.77 -11.97
C GLU A 59 -16.49 -2.70 -12.99
N ARG A 60 -15.79 -1.65 -12.56
CA ARG A 60 -15.45 -0.48 -13.41
C ARG A 60 -13.98 -0.39 -13.80
N GLY A 61 -13.10 -1.16 -13.18
CA GLY A 61 -11.66 -1.14 -13.42
C GLY A 61 -10.98 0.17 -13.01
N VAL A 62 -11.56 0.91 -12.07
CA VAL A 62 -11.02 2.22 -11.62
C VAL A 62 -11.01 2.30 -10.11
N THR A 63 -9.94 2.87 -9.55
CA THR A 63 -9.82 3.18 -8.12
C THR A 63 -10.76 4.33 -7.75
N ILE A 64 -11.65 4.10 -6.79
CA ILE A 64 -12.66 5.05 -6.27
C ILE A 64 -12.31 5.41 -4.81
N ASN A 65 -11.83 4.45 -4.04
CA ASN A 65 -11.46 4.55 -2.64
C ASN A 65 -9.95 4.59 -2.50
N VAL A 66 -9.50 5.50 -1.64
CA VAL A 66 -8.09 5.67 -1.31
C VAL A 66 -7.60 4.46 -0.50
N HIS A 67 -6.68 3.68 -1.06
CA HIS A 67 -6.06 2.56 -0.34
C HIS A 67 -4.82 3.02 0.42
N HIS A 68 -4.68 2.56 1.67
CA HIS A 68 -3.52 2.82 2.51
C HIS A 68 -2.69 1.54 2.67
N ALA A 69 -1.46 1.54 2.15
CA ALA A 69 -0.49 0.48 2.34
C ALA A 69 0.62 0.93 3.30
N GLU A 70 1.09 0.02 4.15
CA GLU A 70 2.26 0.25 5.00
C GLU A 70 3.38 -0.72 4.62
N TYR A 71 4.60 -0.18 4.48
CA TYR A 71 5.80 -0.96 4.22
C TYR A 71 7.03 -0.16 4.63
N GLU A 72 8.19 -0.82 4.71
CA GLU A 72 9.44 -0.17 5.02
C GLU A 72 10.57 -0.57 4.07
N THR A 73 11.60 0.26 4.06
CA THR A 73 12.91 -0.14 3.52
C THR A 73 13.90 -0.24 4.67
N LEU A 74 15.16 -0.57 4.37
CA LEU A 74 16.23 -0.53 5.37
C LEU A 74 16.38 0.86 6.02
N ALA A 75 16.00 1.93 5.32
CA ALA A 75 16.25 3.30 5.76
C ALA A 75 15.03 4.00 6.39
N ARG A 76 13.80 3.69 5.97
CA ARG A 76 12.60 4.48 6.33
C ARG A 76 11.35 3.59 6.43
N HIS A 77 10.36 4.08 7.18
CA HIS A 77 9.01 3.55 7.19
C HIS A 77 8.10 4.41 6.31
N TYR A 78 7.21 3.77 5.54
CA TYR A 78 6.31 4.43 4.61
C TYR A 78 4.85 4.11 4.90
N ALA A 79 4.04 5.16 4.91
CA ALA A 79 2.60 5.05 4.68
C ALA A 79 2.34 5.52 3.23
N HIS A 80 1.82 4.62 2.40
CA HIS A 80 1.58 4.84 0.98
C HIS A 80 0.09 4.96 0.72
N VAL A 81 -0.30 6.07 0.09
CA VAL A 81 -1.67 6.37 -0.35
C VAL A 81 -1.80 6.08 -1.84
N ASP A 82 -2.61 5.09 -2.22
CA ASP A 82 -2.95 4.79 -3.62
C ASP A 82 -4.25 5.50 -3.98
N CYS A 83 -4.20 6.35 -5.02
CA CYS A 83 -5.31 7.17 -5.53
C CYS A 83 -5.62 6.81 -6.98
#